data_AF-A0A1D2QD78-F1
#
_entry.id   AF-A0A1D2QD78-F1
#
_cell.length_a   1.000
_cell.length_b   1.000
_cell.length_c   1.000
_cell.angle_alpha   90.00
_cell.angle_beta   90.00
_cell.angle_gamma   90.00
#
_symmetry.space_group_name_H-M   'P 1'
#
loop_
_entity.id
_entity.type
_entity.pdbx_description
1 polymer ?
#
loop_
_entity_poly.entity_id
_entity_poly.type
_entity_poly.pdbx_seq_one_letter_code
_entity_poly.pdbx_strand_id
1 'polypeptide(L)' 'MSHAPTVFDYVCSNADKFAMLLAFECLACFLSILLFFWSESGTAAHVVSVLNVLGAGILGAGTAALLVKCHRT' A
#
# COMPACT_ATOMS: atom_id res chain seq x y z
N MET A 1 -4.39 20.54 28.16
CA MET A 1 -5.59 20.36 27.32
C MET A 1 -5.58 18.91 26.85
N SER A 2 -6.53 18.09 27.27
CA SER A 2 -6.68 16.70 26.83
C SER A 2 -7.24 16.70 25.40
N HIS A 3 -6.37 16.66 24.40
CA HIS A 3 -6.83 16.39 23.04
C HIS A 3 -7.41 14.98 23.00
N ALA A 4 -8.67 14.86 22.61
CA ALA A 4 -9.25 13.56 22.29
C ALA A 4 -8.38 12.95 21.19
N PRO A 5 -7.83 11.73 21.38
CA PRO A 5 -6.95 11.13 20.39
C PRO A 5 -7.72 11.02 19.08
N THR A 6 -7.16 11.60 18.04
CA THR A 6 -7.71 11.52 16.70
C THR A 6 -7.33 10.18 16.08
N VAL A 7 -8.04 9.78 15.02
CA VAL A 7 -7.69 8.55 14.26
C VAL A 7 -6.23 8.61 13.76
N PHE A 8 -5.70 9.81 13.48
CA PHE A 8 -4.30 10.00 13.10
C PHE A 8 -3.32 9.67 14.22
N ASP A 9 -3.62 10.02 15.48
CA ASP A 9 -2.76 9.69 16.62
C ASP A 9 -2.65 8.17 16.80
N TYR A 10 -3.75 7.45 16.56
CA TYR A 10 -3.75 5.98 16.57
C TYR A 10 -2.92 5.39 15.42
N VAL A 11 -3.02 5.96 14.22
CA VAL A 11 -2.22 5.55 13.06
C VAL A 11 -0.74 5.77 13.31
N CYS A 12 -0.35 6.94 13.82
CA CYS A 12 1.05 7.25 14.11
C CYS A 12 1.61 6.42 15.27
N SER A 13 0.81 6.14 16.31
CA SER A 13 1.20 5.21 17.38
C SER A 13 1.42 3.77 16.88
N ASN A 14 0.90 3.42 15.71
CA ASN A 14 1.06 2.11 15.08
C ASN A 14 1.84 2.19 13.76
N ALA A 15 2.63 3.25 13.54
CA ALA A 15 3.31 3.51 12.28
C ALA A 15 4.15 2.32 11.79
N ASP A 16 4.80 1.58 12.69
CA ASP A 16 5.59 0.39 12.33
C ASP A 16 4.76 -0.70 11.63
N LYS A 17 3.50 -0.88 12.04
CA LYS A 17 2.57 -1.85 11.42
C LYS A 17 2.16 -1.40 10.03
N PHE A 18 1.91 -0.10 9.86
CA PHE A 18 1.61 0.49 8.56
C PHE A 18 2.83 0.48 7.63
N ALA A 19 4.04 0.64 8.16
CA ALA A 19 5.28 0.52 7.40
C ALA A 19 5.50 -0.93 6.93
N MET A 20 5.23 -1.92 7.79
CA MET A 20 5.25 -3.33 7.40
C MET A 20 4.19 -3.65 6.35
N LEU A 21 2.99 -3.09 6.48
CA LEU A 21 1.93 -3.22 5.49
C LEU A 21 2.37 -2.65 4.13
N LEU A 22 2.94 -1.44 4.12
CA LEU A 22 3.49 -0.82 2.91
C LEU A 22 4.59 -1.67 2.27
N ALA A 23 5.46 -2.31 3.07
CA ALA A 23 6.48 -3.20 2.55
C ALA A 23 5.87 -4.44 1.86
N PHE A 24 4.83 -5.04 2.45
CA PHE A 24 4.10 -6.14 1.80
C PHE A 24 3.37 -5.69 0.53
N GLU A 25 2.79 -4.49 0.52
CA GLU A 25 2.16 -3.92 -0.66
C GLU A 25 3.17 -3.71 -1.80
N CYS A 26 4.35 -3.19 -1.51
CA CYS A 26 5.44 -3.05 -2.48
C CYS A 26 5.89 -4.41 -3.03
N LEU A 27 6.02 -5.42 -2.18
CA LEU A 27 6.37 -6.78 -2.59
C LEU A 27 5.28 -7.39 -3.49
N ALA A 28 4.01 -7.25 -3.11
CA ALA A 28 2.86 -7.73 -3.89
C ALA A 28 2.75 -7.01 -5.25
N CYS A 29 3.01 -5.69 -5.27
CA CYS A 29 3.07 -4.91 -6.49
C CYS A 29 4.19 -5.43 -7.41
N PHE A 30 5.39 -5.63 -6.87
CA PHE A 30 6.52 -6.16 -7.63
C PHE A 30 6.23 -7.54 -8.24
N LEU A 31 5.67 -8.47 -7.45
CA LEU A 31 5.25 -9.78 -7.93
C LEU A 31 4.16 -9.68 -9.01
N SER A 32 3.24 -8.73 -8.88
CA SER A 32 2.18 -8.49 -9.87
C SER A 32 2.72 -7.91 -11.18
N ILE A 33 3.74 -7.04 -11.11
CA ILE A 33 4.46 -6.55 -12.29
C ILE A 33 5.19 -7.70 -13.00
N LEU A 34 5.87 -8.57 -12.25
CA LEU A 34 6.51 -9.76 -12.82
C LEU A 34 5.50 -10.67 -13.53
N LEU A 35 4.35 -10.91 -12.88
CA LEU A 35 3.25 -11.67 -13.47
C LEU A 35 2.71 -11.01 -14.74
N PHE A 36 2.55 -9.68 -14.74
CA PHE A 36 2.10 -8.93 -15.91
C PHE A 36 3.03 -9.11 -17.12
N PHE A 37 4.35 -9.02 -16.93
CA PHE A 37 5.32 -9.23 -18.01
C PHE A 37 5.38 -10.67 -18.52
N TRP A 38 5.07 -11.65 -17.67
CA TRP A 38 5.08 -13.06 -18.03
C TRP A 38 3.75 -13.53 -18.65
N SER A 39 2.64 -12.88 -18.31
CA SER A 39 1.30 -13.27 -18.77
C SER A 39 1.00 -12.79 -20.18
N GLU A 40 0.45 -13.68 -21.01
CA GLU A 40 -0.05 -13.33 -22.34
C GLU A 40 -1.31 -12.44 -22.26
N SER A 41 -1.42 -11.50 -23.20
CA SER A 41 -2.56 -10.59 -23.30
C SER A 41 -3.86 -11.34 -23.63
N GLY A 42 -4.94 -10.98 -22.94
CA GLY A 42 -6.24 -11.64 -23.07
C GLY A 42 -6.48 -12.82 -22.12
N THR A 43 -5.49 -13.16 -21.28
CA THR A 43 -5.68 -14.16 -20.21
C THR A 43 -6.22 -13.54 -18.92
N ALA A 44 -6.95 -14.32 -18.12
CA ALA A 44 -7.44 -13.88 -16.81
C ALA A 44 -6.28 -13.45 -15.88
N ALA A 45 -5.12 -14.12 -15.98
CA ALA A 45 -3.93 -13.79 -15.21
C ALA A 45 -3.41 -12.37 -15.52
N HIS A 46 -3.50 -11.94 -16.79
CA HIS A 46 -3.10 -10.60 -17.20
C HIS A 46 -4.08 -9.51 -16.70
N VAL A 47 -5.37 -9.81 -16.60
CA VAL A 47 -6.34 -8.86 -16.00
C VAL A 47 -6.11 -8.73 -14.50
N VAL A 48 -5.90 -9.84 -13.80
CA VAL A 48 -5.64 -9.86 -12.36
C VAL A 48 -4.33 -9.14 -12.03
N SER A 49 -3.27 -9.32 -12.84
CA SER A 49 -2.00 -8.64 -12.61
C SER A 49 -2.14 -7.12 -12.76
N VAL A 50 -2.87 -6.63 -13.76
CA VAL A 50 -3.18 -5.19 -13.91
C VAL A 50 -3.95 -4.65 -12.71
N LEU A 51 -5.01 -5.35 -12.30
CA LEU A 51 -5.83 -4.93 -11.16
C LEU A 51 -5.01 -4.91 -9.86
N ASN A 52 -4.12 -5.88 -9.66
CA ASN A 52 -3.25 -5.91 -8.49
C ASN A 52 -2.24 -4.76 -8.49
N VAL A 53 -1.64 -4.42 -9.64
CA VAL A 53 -0.73 -3.27 -9.74
C VAL A 53 -1.46 -1.96 -9.42
N LEU A 54 -2.66 -1.77 -9.98
CA LEU A 54 -3.50 -0.60 -9.71
C LEU A 54 -3.92 -0.53 -8.23
N GLY A 55 -4.40 -1.64 -7.68
CA GLY A 55 -4.84 -1.74 -6.29
C GLY A 55 -3.70 -1.48 -5.30
N ALA A 56 -2.55 -2.13 -5.51
CA ALA A 56 -1.37 -1.92 -4.68
C ALA A 56 -0.83 -0.48 -4.80
N GLY A 57 -0.93 0.14 -5.97
CA GLY A 57 -0.56 1.54 -6.16
C GLY A 57 -1.44 2.50 -5.35
N ILE A 58 -2.76 2.33 -5.39
CA ILE A 58 -3.71 3.20 -4.67
C ILE A 58 -3.58 3.01 -3.15
N LEU A 59 -3.57 1.76 -2.69
CA LEU A 59 -3.49 1.45 -1.26
C LEU A 59 -2.11 1.85 -0.70
N GLY A 60 -1.02 1.51 -1.41
CA GLY A 60 0.33 1.88 -1.02
C GLY A 60 0.56 3.39 -1.00
N ALA A 61 0.01 4.15 -1.94
CA ALA A 61 0.08 5.61 -1.91
C ALA A 61 -0.65 6.20 -0.70
N GLY A 62 -1.81 5.64 -0.34
CA GLY A 62 -2.55 6.01 0.87
C GLY A 62 -1.75 5.73 2.15
N THR A 63 -1.22 4.51 2.28
CA THR A 63 -0.39 4.10 3.43
C THR A 63 0.87 4.97 3.54
N ALA A 64 1.55 5.23 2.43
CA ALA A 64 2.73 6.09 2.40
C ALA A 64 2.41 7.55 2.77
N ALA A 65 1.30 8.11 2.29
CA ALA A 65 0.88 9.46 2.64
C ALA A 65 0.59 9.60 4.15
N LEU A 66 -0.05 8.58 4.76
CA LEU A 66 -0.29 8.53 6.20
C LEU A 66 1.03 8.50 6.99
N LEU A 67 1.97 7.64 6.58
CA LEU A 67 3.29 7.53 7.22
C LEU A 67 4.13 8.80 7.08
N VAL A 68 4.13 9.43 5.90
CA VAL A 68 4.83 10.71 5.66
C VAL A 68 4.26 11.79 6.58
N LYS A 69 2.95 11.84 6.75
CA LYS A 69 2.32 12.78 7.68
C LYS A 69 2.77 12.50 9.12
N CYS A 70 2.74 11.25 9.56
CA CYS A 70 3.20 10.86 10.90
C CYS A 70 4.68 11.20 11.15
N HIS A 71 5.56 11.01 10.16
CA HIS A 71 6.98 11.36 10.29
C HIS A 71 7.24 12.87 10.32
N ARG A 72 6.35 13.68 9.74
CA ARG A 72 6.45 15.15 9.75
C ARG A 72 5.78 15.82 10.95
N THR A 73 5.10 15.06 11.81
CA THR A 73 4.45 15.58 13.03
C THR A 73 5.40 15.41 14.21
#